data_AF-A0A7X9AT90-F1
#
_entry.id   AF-A0A7X9AT90-F1
#
_cell.length_a   1.000
_cell.length_b   1.000
_cell.length_c   1.000
_cell.angle_alpha   90.00
_cell.angle_beta   90.00
_cell.angle_gamma   90.00
#
_symmetry.space_group_name_H-M   'P 1'
#
loop_
_entity.id
_entity.type
_entity.pdbx_description
1 polymer ?
#
loop_
_entity_poly.entity_id
_entity_poly.type
_entity_poly.pdbx_seq_one_letter_code
_entity_poly.pdbx_strand_id
1 'polypeptide(L)' 'MAALFRIFQFGDRQLVCDGDVHLMGIVNVTPDSFFDGGRFAEVEAAVTHGLKLMAAGASTNAHTP' A
#
# COMPACT_ATOMS: atom_id res chain seq x y z
N MET A 1 -25.82 21.23 3.35
CA MET A 1 -24.60 21.35 2.52
C MET A 1 -23.81 20.06 2.68
N ALA A 2 -23.57 19.31 1.61
CA ALA A 2 -22.69 18.15 1.67
C ALA A 2 -21.24 18.63 1.44
N ALA A 3 -20.32 18.26 2.31
CA ALA A 3 -18.89 18.48 2.07
C ALA A 3 -18.46 17.63 0.87
N LEU A 4 -17.74 18.23 -0.08
CA LEU A 4 -17.16 17.51 -1.20
C LEU A 4 -15.79 16.98 -0.78
N PHE A 5 -15.72 15.69 -0.46
CA PHE A 5 -14.44 15.01 -0.25
C PHE A 5 -13.88 14.52 -1.58
N ARG A 6 -12.55 14.59 -1.74
CA ARG A 6 -11.86 13.93 -2.85
C ARG A 6 -11.64 12.47 -2.48
N ILE A 7 -12.21 11.54 -3.24
CA ILE A 7 -12.07 10.11 -2.99
C ILE A 7 -11.33 9.46 -4.16
N PHE A 8 -10.27 8.72 -3.86
CA PHE A 8 -9.59 7.85 -4.82
C PHE A 8 -10.02 6.40 -4.62
N GLN A 9 -10.35 5.72 -5.72
CA GLN A 9 -10.77 4.32 -5.74
C GLN A 9 -9.60 3.41 -6.12
N PHE A 10 -9.37 2.36 -5.34
CA PHE A 10 -8.36 1.32 -5.57
C PHE A 10 -9.00 -0.05 -5.43
N GLY A 11 -9.55 -0.58 -6.53
CA GLY A 11 -10.30 -1.84 -6.47
C GLY A 11 -11.55 -1.71 -5.59
N ASP A 12 -11.61 -2.50 -4.51
CA ASP A 12 -12.68 -2.49 -3.51
C ASP A 12 -12.44 -1.49 -2.36
N ARG A 13 -11.34 -0.73 -2.40
CA ARG A 13 -10.94 0.22 -1.33
C ARG A 13 -11.06 1.66 -1.77
N GLN A 14 -11.31 2.51 -0.78
CA GLN A 14 -11.39 3.96 -0.91
C GLN A 14 -10.35 4.67 -0.05
N LEU A 15 -9.72 5.69 -0.61
CA LEU A 15 -8.90 6.65 0.10
C LEU A 15 -9.59 8.03 0.04
N VAL A 16 -10.02 8.52 1.19
CA VAL A 16 -10.62 9.86 1.33
C VAL A 16 -9.50 10.85 1.62
N CYS A 17 -9.33 11.83 0.72
CA CYS A 17 -8.36 12.90 0.86
C CYS A 17 -9.09 14.20 1.18
N ASP A 18 -9.25 14.48 2.48
CA ASP A 18 -9.86 15.72 2.98
C ASP A 18 -8.95 16.42 3.99
N GLY A 19 -7.90 17.08 3.49
CA GLY A 19 -6.95 17.84 4.32
C GLY A 19 -5.86 17.00 5.00
N ASP A 20 -6.03 15.67 5.08
CA ASP A 20 -5.03 14.76 5.63
C ASP A 20 -3.87 14.47 4.67
N VAL A 21 -2.66 14.29 5.23
CA VAL A 21 -1.50 13.78 4.49
C VAL A 21 -1.49 12.26 4.55
N HIS A 22 -1.46 11.63 3.38
CA HIS A 22 -1.36 10.17 3.28
C HIS A 22 0.07 9.73 2.98
N LEU A 23 0.56 8.77 3.77
CA LEU A 23 1.81 8.07 3.50
C LEU A 23 1.52 6.86 2.60
N MET A 24 2.19 6.77 1.45
CA MET A 24 2.13 5.61 0.55
C MET A 24 3.47 4.86 0.63
N GLY A 25 3.41 3.61 1.08
CA GLY A 25 4.56 2.73 1.10
C GLY A 25 4.88 2.17 -0.29
N ILE A 26 6.15 2.18 -0.69
CA ILE A 26 6.60 1.61 -1.96
C ILE A 26 7.06 0.18 -1.73
N VAL A 27 6.44 -0.78 -2.41
CA VAL A 27 6.89 -2.18 -2.43
C VAL A 27 7.46 -2.47 -3.82
N ASN A 28 8.78 -2.43 -3.93
CA ASN A 28 9.47 -2.78 -5.17
C ASN A 28 9.59 -4.29 -5.28
N VAL A 29 9.09 -4.86 -6.39
CA VAL A 29 9.22 -6.28 -6.71
C VAL A 29 9.96 -6.38 -8.04
N THR A 30 11.29 -6.40 -7.97
CA THR A 30 12.16 -6.55 -9.12
C THR A 30 12.73 -7.97 -9.14
N PRO A 31 12.47 -8.76 -10.19
CA PRO A 31 13.16 -10.02 -10.40
C PRO A 31 14.56 -9.71 -10.96
N ASP A 32 15.44 -9.16 -10.13
CA ASP A 32 16.82 -8.92 -10.56
C ASP A 32 17.59 -10.25 -10.47
N SER A 33 17.69 -10.89 -11.65
CA SER A 33 18.65 -11.94 -12.01
C SER A 33 18.87 -13.03 -10.96
N PHE A 34 18.11 -14.11 -11.03
CA PHE A 34 18.61 -15.41 -11.51
C PHE A 34 17.39 -16.33 -11.74
N PHE A 35 17.22 -16.72 -13.01
CA PHE A 35 16.42 -17.88 -13.40
C PHE A 35 16.81 -19.07 -12.50
N ASP A 36 15.83 -19.83 -12.02
CA ASP A 36 15.95 -21.07 -11.21
C ASP A 36 15.79 -20.92 -9.68
N GLY A 37 14.56 -20.60 -9.23
CA GLY A 37 14.06 -21.03 -7.91
C GLY A 37 13.72 -19.96 -6.85
N GLY A 38 14.08 -18.70 -7.06
CA GLY A 38 13.88 -17.60 -6.08
C GLY A 38 12.50 -16.94 -6.04
N ARG A 39 11.60 -17.24 -6.99
CA ARG A 39 10.31 -16.54 -7.18
C ARG A 39 9.44 -16.44 -5.92
N PHE A 40 9.36 -17.49 -5.12
CA PHE A 40 8.55 -17.48 -3.91
C PHE A 40 9.22 -16.67 -2.79
N ALA A 41 10.54 -16.74 -2.67
CA ALA A 41 11.26 -15.96 -1.67
C ALA A 41 11.14 -14.45 -1.92
N GLU A 42 11.16 -14.03 -3.19
CA GLU A 42 10.97 -12.62 -3.57
C GLU A 42 9.54 -12.13 -3.30
N VAL A 43 8.53 -12.96 -3.59
CA VAL A 43 7.13 -12.64 -3.30
C VAL A 43 6.90 -12.54 -1.79
N GLU A 44 7.36 -13.52 -1.02
CA GLU A 44 7.22 -13.52 0.45
C GLU A 44 7.95 -12.33 1.08
N ALA A 45 9.13 -11.97 0.56
CA ALA A 45 9.86 -10.79 0.98
C ALA A 45 9.09 -9.49 0.68
N ALA A 46 8.50 -9.38 -0.51
CA ALA A 46 7.67 -8.24 -0.90
C ALA A 46 6.42 -8.11 -0.02
N VAL A 47 5.72 -9.21 0.24
CA VAL A 47 4.55 -9.26 1.13
C VAL A 47 4.95 -8.86 2.55
N THR A 48 6.02 -9.45 3.08
CA THR A 48 6.55 -9.12 4.41
C THR A 48 6.92 -7.64 4.50
N HIS A 49 7.51 -7.07 3.46
CA HIS A 49 7.84 -5.65 3.41
C HIS A 49 6.58 -4.78 3.39
N GLY A 50 5.56 -5.13 2.60
CA GLY A 50 4.27 -4.44 2.58
C GLY A 50 3.60 -4.43 3.96
N LEU A 51 3.58 -5.56 4.66
CA LEU A 51 3.03 -5.65 6.02
C LEU A 51 3.80 -4.76 7.01
N LYS A 52 5.13 -4.68 6.89
CA LYS A 52 5.94 -3.77 7.72
C LYS A 52 5.62 -2.30 7.45
N LEU A 53 5.42 -1.92 6.19
CA LEU A 53 5.03 -0.54 5.83
C LEU A 53 3.66 -0.18 6.38
N MET A 54 2.70 -1.11 6.33
CA MET A 54 1.39 -0.92 6.96
C MET A 54 1.54 -0.70 8.48
N ALA A 55 2.33 -1.54 9.16
CA ALA A 55 2.61 -1.38 10.59
C ALA A 55 3.33 -0.06 10.92
N ALA A 56 4.10 0.49 9.97
CA ALA A 56 4.79 1.77 10.10
C ALA A 56 3.91 3.00 9.76
N GLY A 57 2.63 2.80 9.43
CA GLY A 57 1.68 3.89 9.16
C GLY A 57 1.44 4.21 7.68
N ALA A 58 1.81 3.31 6.76
CA ALA A 58 1.34 3.42 5.38
C ALA A 58 -0.20 3.35 5.33
N SER A 59 -0.80 4.27 4.56
CA SER A 59 -2.25 4.42 4.46
C SER A 59 -2.88 3.19 3.78
N THR A 60 -3.90 2.61 4.40
CA THR A 60 -4.53 1.37 3.90
C THR A 60 -6.01 1.54 3.62
N ASN A 61 -6.75 2.27 4.46
CA ASN A 61 -8.12 2.76 4.24
C ASN A 61 -8.67 3.43 5.51
N ALA A 62 -9.53 4.44 5.29
CA ALA A 62 -10.39 5.21 6.19
C ALA A 62 -9.97 5.27 7.68
N HIS A 63 -9.40 6.42 8.05
CA HIS A 63 -9.53 7.07 9.35
C HIS A 63 -9.83 6.09 10.50
N THR A 64 -8.79 5.50 11.08
CA THR A 64 -8.93 5.04 12.47
C THR A 64 -9.10 6.32 13.29
N PRO A 65 -10.21 6.50 14.03
CA PRO A 65 -10.33 7.66 14.91
C PRO A 65 -9.18 7.73 15.92
#